data_AF-S8FPQ6-F1
#
_entry.id   AF-S8FPQ6-F1
#
_cell.length_a   1.000
_cell.length_b   1.000
_cell.length_c   1.000
_cell.angle_alpha   90.00
_cell.angle_beta   90.00
_cell.angle_gamma   90.00
#
_symmetry.space_group_name_H-M   'P 1'
#
loop_
_entity.id
_entity.type
_entity.pdbx_description
1 polymer ?
#
loop_
_entity_poly.entity_id
_entity_poly.type
_entity_poly.pdbx_seq_one_letter_code
_entity_poly.pdbx_strand_id
1 'polypeptide(L)'
;MSIRSAEMSTVQLGYNITGCSDHSGQFVAEKILEDTPLDLTSRWSSGVSFKESPDIKHWVLLWHPCNMKEFKLYVGMSEDNLTEVLHASLNNDTVKEMFSLQHSTDTGVCLPTRYVKIEPLS
;
A
#
# COMPACT_ATOMS: atom_id res chain seq x y z
N MET A 1 -34.49 -15.29 -20.01
CA MET A 1 -33.15 -15.88 -19.85
C MET A 1 -32.35 -14.93 -18.98
N SER A 2 -32.08 -15.30 -17.74
CA SER A 2 -31.33 -14.47 -16.78
C SER A 2 -29.85 -14.82 -16.88
N ILE A 3 -29.01 -13.87 -17.27
CA ILE A 3 -27.56 -14.06 -17.30
C ILE A 3 -27.09 -14.12 -15.85
N ARG A 4 -26.69 -15.30 -15.40
CA ARG A 4 -26.04 -15.49 -14.10
C ARG A 4 -24.74 -14.68 -14.14
N SER A 5 -24.61 -13.66 -13.29
CA SER A 5 -23.33 -13.02 -13.01
C SER A 5 -22.35 -14.11 -12.62
N ALA A 6 -21.29 -14.29 -13.41
CA ALA A 6 -20.21 -15.19 -13.06
C ALA A 6 -19.53 -14.63 -11.80
N GLU A 7 -19.57 -15.38 -10.70
CA GLU A 7 -18.75 -15.07 -9.53
C GLU A 7 -17.29 -15.23 -9.94
N MET A 8 -16.59 -14.12 -10.13
CA MET A 8 -15.14 -14.13 -10.32
C MET A 8 -14.51 -14.54 -8.98
N SER A 9 -14.08 -15.79 -8.89
CA SER A 9 -13.35 -16.29 -7.71
C SER A 9 -12.03 -15.53 -7.58
N THR A 10 -11.89 -14.72 -6.55
CA THR A 10 -10.63 -14.06 -6.22
C THR A 10 -9.75 -15.03 -5.45
N VAL A 11 -8.47 -15.10 -5.81
CA VAL A 11 -7.45 -15.90 -5.11
C VAL A 11 -6.52 -14.95 -4.38
N GLN A 12 -6.26 -15.20 -3.09
CA GLN A 12 -5.27 -14.43 -2.34
C GLN A 12 -3.87 -14.79 -2.83
N LEU A 13 -3.09 -13.77 -3.21
CA LEU A 13 -1.72 -13.96 -3.65
C LEU A 13 -0.77 -13.82 -2.45
N GLY A 14 0.10 -14.80 -2.25
CA GLY A 14 1.22 -14.67 -1.33
C GLY A 14 2.26 -13.71 -1.90
N TYR A 15 2.83 -12.84 -1.07
CA TYR A 15 3.82 -11.85 -1.48
C TYR A 15 4.91 -11.70 -0.41
N ASN A 16 6.09 -11.23 -0.85
CA ASN A 16 7.21 -10.87 0.01
C ASN A 16 7.56 -9.40 -0.23
N ILE A 17 8.14 -8.74 0.77
CA ILE A 17 8.67 -7.38 0.63
C ILE A 17 10.00 -7.44 -0.13
N THR A 18 10.07 -6.85 -1.32
CA THR A 18 11.31 -6.75 -2.11
C THR A 18 12.15 -5.53 -1.74
N GLY A 19 11.50 -4.46 -1.27
CA GLY A 19 12.14 -3.22 -0.87
C GLY A 19 11.14 -2.25 -0.24
N CYS A 20 11.67 -1.28 0.51
CA CYS A 20 10.90 -0.18 1.09
C CYS A 20 11.78 1.07 1.17
N SER A 21 11.15 2.25 1.27
CA SER A 21 11.87 3.45 1.71
C SER A 21 12.19 3.35 3.20
N ASP A 22 13.03 4.26 3.69
CA ASP A 22 13.36 4.36 5.12
C ASP A 22 12.10 4.28 5.99
N HIS A 23 12.23 3.62 7.14
CA HIS A 23 11.15 3.44 8.10
C HIS A 23 11.52 4.03 9.46
N SER A 24 10.51 4.34 10.27
CA SER A 24 10.71 4.87 11.62
C SER A 24 10.80 3.74 12.66
N GLY A 25 11.93 3.66 13.36
CA GLY A 25 12.10 2.78 14.52
C GLY A 25 11.68 1.33 14.27
N GLN A 26 10.67 0.85 15.01
CA GLN A 26 10.16 -0.53 14.93
C GLN A 26 9.08 -0.75 13.86
N PHE A 27 8.68 0.28 13.11
CA PHE A 27 7.60 0.22 12.11
C PHE A 27 8.14 -0.23 10.74
N VAL A 28 8.74 -1.41 10.70
CA VAL A 28 9.40 -2.01 9.53
C VAL A 28 8.40 -2.48 8.48
N ALA A 29 8.86 -2.70 7.24
CA ALA A 29 7.99 -2.99 6.10
C ALA A 29 7.29 -4.36 6.22
N GLU A 30 7.94 -5.32 6.88
CA GLU A 30 7.42 -6.66 7.13
C GLU A 30 6.11 -6.65 7.94
N LYS A 31 5.85 -5.57 8.69
CA LYS A 31 4.60 -5.41 9.45
C LYS A 31 3.35 -5.34 8.58
N ILE A 32 3.46 -5.05 7.27
CA ILE A 32 2.28 -5.10 6.38
C ILE A 32 1.83 -6.52 6.05
N LEU A 33 2.65 -7.53 6.35
CA LEU A 33 2.30 -8.94 6.19
C LEU A 33 1.38 -9.43 7.33
N GLU A 34 1.28 -8.68 8.43
CA GLU A 34 0.51 -9.00 9.62
C GLU A 34 -0.81 -8.20 9.64
N ASP A 35 -1.96 -8.87 9.70
CA ASP A 35 -3.27 -8.22 9.85
C ASP A 35 -3.71 -8.27 11.33
N THR A 36 -3.10 -7.41 12.14
CA THR A 36 -3.35 -7.33 13.59
C THR A 36 -3.81 -5.93 14.00
N PRO A 37 -5.05 -5.53 13.68
CA PRO A 37 -5.53 -4.15 13.83
C PRO A 37 -5.60 -3.65 15.29
N LEU A 38 -5.55 -4.57 16.28
CA LEU A 38 -5.50 -4.23 17.70
C LEU A 38 -4.07 -3.95 18.20
N ASP A 39 -3.05 -4.32 17.44
CA ASP A 39 -1.65 -4.03 17.74
C ASP A 39 -1.24 -2.71 17.07
N LEU A 40 -1.09 -1.65 17.86
CA LEU A 40 -0.66 -0.34 17.38
C LEU A 40 0.79 -0.34 16.84
N THR A 41 1.55 -1.42 16.99
CA THR A 41 2.88 -1.55 16.39
C THR A 41 2.88 -2.27 15.05
N SER A 42 1.75 -2.89 14.68
CA SER A 42 1.59 -3.61 13.42
C SER A 42 1.30 -2.69 12.26
N ARG A 43 2.32 -1.92 11.86
CA ARG A 43 2.29 -1.03 10.71
C ARG A 43 3.70 -0.80 10.18
N TRP A 44 3.79 -0.50 8.89
CA TRP A 44 4.95 0.20 8.34
C TRP A 44 4.72 1.72 8.45
N SER A 45 5.77 2.47 8.79
CA SER A 45 5.71 3.93 8.79
C SER A 45 6.99 4.51 8.23
N SER A 46 6.86 5.31 7.18
CA SER A 46 7.99 6.00 6.56
C SER A 46 8.78 6.81 7.58
N GLY A 47 10.10 6.62 7.59
CA GLY A 47 11.01 7.39 8.40
C GLY A 47 11.15 8.79 7.80
N VAL A 48 10.81 9.81 8.59
CA VAL A 48 11.26 11.17 8.27
C VAL A 48 12.78 11.19 8.40
N SER A 49 13.50 11.23 7.27
CA SER A 49 14.93 11.52 7.23
C SER A 49 15.11 12.99 7.63
N PHE A 50 14.97 13.31 8.93
CA PHE A 50 15.50 14.56 9.45
C PHE A 50 17.01 14.48 9.25
N LYS A 51 17.52 15.09 8.18
CA LYS A 51 18.91 15.56 8.17
C LYS A 51 19.06 16.36 9.46
N GLU A 52 19.81 15.81 10.40
CA GLU A 52 20.02 16.31 11.75
C GLU A 52 20.26 17.82 11.71
N SER A 53 19.20 18.58 11.95
CA SER A 53 19.24 20.02 12.17
C SER A 53 19.11 20.15 13.68
N PRO A 54 20.09 20.75 14.40
CA PRO A 54 20.22 20.62 15.85
C PRO A 54 19.18 21.39 16.66
N ASP A 55 18.14 21.91 16.02
CA ASP A 55 17.12 22.73 16.65
C ASP A 55 15.77 22.38 16.02
N ILE A 56 14.92 21.66 16.78
CA ILE A 56 13.50 21.95 17.03
C ILE A 56 12.73 20.68 17.45
N LYS A 57 12.44 20.66 18.75
CA LYS A 57 11.25 20.20 19.49
C LYS A 57 10.42 19.02 18.93
N HIS A 58 10.54 17.90 19.63
CA HIS A 58 9.62 16.76 19.64
C HIS A 58 8.17 17.19 19.90
N TRP A 59 7.25 16.73 19.05
CA TRP A 59 5.83 16.62 19.39
C TRP A 59 5.39 15.17 19.19
N VAL A 60 4.88 14.55 20.25
CA VAL A 60 4.22 13.24 20.19
C VAL A 60 2.72 13.54 20.12
N LEU A 61 2.14 13.43 18.92
CA LEU A 61 0.68 13.36 18.77
C LEU A 61 0.26 11.91 18.96
N LEU A 62 -0.21 11.58 20.16
CA LEU A 62 -1.04 10.40 20.40
C LEU A 62 -2.40 10.70 19.78
N TRP A 63 -2.62 10.26 18.54
CA TRP A 63 -3.88 10.00 17.80
C TRP A 63 -3.45 9.81 16.35
N HIS A 64 -3.48 8.58 15.80
CA HIS A 64 -2.81 8.24 14.53
C HIS A 64 -3.24 9.15 13.35
N PRO A 65 -2.38 10.10 12.92
CA PRO A 65 -2.61 10.91 11.73
C PRO A 65 -2.08 10.19 10.47
N CYS A 66 -1.54 8.98 10.62
CA CYS A 66 -0.72 8.31 9.62
C CYS A 66 -1.50 7.45 8.62
N ASN A 67 -2.84 7.57 8.54
CA ASN A 67 -3.54 6.85 7.48
C ASN A 67 -3.22 7.51 6.15
N MET A 68 -2.89 6.69 5.16
CA MET A 68 -2.47 7.12 3.83
C MET A 68 -3.68 7.75 3.14
N LYS A 69 -3.76 9.09 3.14
CA LYS A 69 -4.91 9.81 2.59
C LYS A 69 -4.99 9.68 1.09
N GLU A 70 -3.85 9.61 0.41
CA GLU A 70 -3.76 9.52 -1.03
C GLU A 70 -2.55 8.69 -1.41
N PHE A 71 -2.71 7.80 -2.39
CA PHE A 71 -1.66 6.91 -2.83
C PHE A 71 -1.82 6.46 -4.26
N LYS A 72 -0.70 6.00 -4.81
CA LYS A 72 -0.62 5.35 -6.12
C LYS A 72 -0.14 3.92 -5.97
N LEU A 73 -0.66 3.06 -6.83
CA LEU A 73 -0.23 1.68 -6.96
C LEU A 73 0.30 1.46 -8.38
N TYR A 74 1.49 0.89 -8.44
CA TYR A 74 2.17 0.56 -9.69
C TYR A 74 2.43 -0.94 -9.75
N VAL A 75 2.35 -1.52 -10.94
CA VAL A 75 2.61 -2.94 -11.17
C VAL A 75 3.55 -3.16 -12.35
N GLY A 76 4.33 -4.24 -12.31
CA GLY A 76 5.18 -4.60 -13.45
C GLY A 76 5.88 -5.93 -13.30
N MET A 77 6.59 -6.33 -14.34
CA MET A 77 7.39 -7.56 -14.37
C MET A 77 8.81 -7.37 -13.83
N SER A 78 9.30 -6.14 -13.76
CA SER A 78 10.60 -5.72 -13.22
C SER A 78 10.45 -4.44 -12.40
N GLU A 79 11.27 -4.25 -11.37
CA GLU A 79 11.24 -3.05 -10.51
C GLU A 79 11.48 -1.73 -11.28
N ASP A 80 12.25 -1.79 -12.38
CA ASP A 80 12.55 -0.62 -13.22
C ASP A 80 11.42 -0.22 -14.18
N ASN A 81 10.45 -1.11 -14.42
CA ASN A 81 9.38 -0.91 -15.40
C ASN A 81 8.03 -1.18 -14.75
N LEU A 82 7.55 -0.22 -13.98
CA LEU A 82 6.26 -0.26 -13.31
C LEU A 82 5.28 0.70 -13.98
N THR A 83 4.04 0.25 -14.16
CA THR A 83 2.92 1.03 -14.71
C THR A 83 1.95 1.39 -13.61
N GLU A 84 1.53 2.65 -13.53
CA GLU A 84 0.47 3.10 -12.61
C GLU A 84 -0.85 2.45 -12.99
N VAL A 85 -1.51 1.79 -12.03
CA VAL A 85 -2.81 1.09 -12.25
C VAL A 85 -3.90 1.54 -11.30
N LEU A 86 -3.55 2.33 -10.27
CA LEU A 86 -4.50 2.90 -9.33
C LEU A 86 -3.95 4.19 -8.74
N HIS A 87 -4.81 5.18 -8.62
CA HIS A 87 -4.63 6.37 -7.79
C HIS A 87 -5.89 6.51 -6.93
N ALA A 88 -5.75 6.40 -5.62
CA ALA A 88 -6.87 6.32 -4.68
C ALA A 88 -6.55 6.98 -3.33
N SER A 89 -7.55 6.98 -2.45
CA SER A 89 -7.51 7.50 -1.09
C SER A 89 -8.08 6.49 -0.11
N LEU A 90 -7.54 6.43 1.11
CA LEU A 90 -8.15 5.68 2.21
C LEU A 90 -9.04 6.59 3.07
N ASN A 91 -10.15 6.03 3.53
CA ASN A 91 -10.98 6.65 4.56
C ASN A 91 -10.27 6.58 5.91
N ASN A 92 -10.38 7.62 6.73
CA ASN A 92 -9.75 7.67 8.04
C ASN A 92 -10.55 6.91 9.11
N ASP A 93 -10.75 5.61 8.89
CA ASP A 93 -11.42 4.69 9.80
C ASP A 93 -10.67 3.35 9.88
N THR A 94 -11.25 2.38 10.58
CA THR A 94 -10.65 1.04 10.79
C THR A 94 -11.28 -0.01 9.88
N VAL A 95 -12.08 0.39 8.89
CA VAL A 95 -12.77 -0.52 7.98
C VAL A 95 -11.81 -0.88 6.86
N LYS A 96 -11.71 -2.18 6.54
CA LYS A 96 -10.90 -2.64 5.42
C LYS A 96 -11.48 -2.16 4.10
N GLU A 97 -10.63 -1.57 3.26
CA GLU A 97 -11.01 -1.10 1.94
C GLU A 97 -10.39 -1.99 0.84
N MET A 98 -11.12 -2.23 -0.23
CA MET A 98 -10.69 -3.06 -1.36
C MET A 98 -10.87 -2.29 -2.67
N PHE A 99 -9.77 -2.17 -3.42
CA PHE A 99 -9.73 -1.46 -4.69
C PHE A 99 -9.58 -2.45 -5.85
N SER A 100 -10.35 -2.26 -6.92
CA SER A 100 -10.19 -3.04 -8.14
C SER A 100 -9.06 -2.44 -8.98
N LEU A 101 -8.04 -3.24 -9.28
CA LEU A 101 -6.91 -2.82 -10.10
C LEU A 101 -7.23 -3.02 -11.59
N GLN A 102 -6.90 -2.03 -12.41
CA GLN A 102 -6.95 -2.18 -13.85
C GLN A 102 -5.81 -3.10 -14.30
N HIS A 103 -6.11 -4.40 -14.42
CA HIS A 103 -5.16 -5.43 -14.81
C HIS A 103 -5.28 -5.81 -16.29
N SER A 104 -6.19 -5.19 -17.04
CA SER A 104 -6.47 -5.49 -18.44
C SER A 104 -6.33 -4.24 -19.28
N THR A 105 -5.61 -4.35 -20.39
CA THR A 105 -5.57 -3.29 -21.41
C THR A 105 -6.90 -3.16 -22.14
N ASP A 106 -7.11 -2.07 -22.88
CA ASP A 106 -8.30 -1.87 -23.75
C ASP A 106 -8.49 -3.01 -24.76
N THR A 107 -7.41 -3.74 -25.08
CA THR A 107 -7.42 -4.92 -25.94
C THR A 107 -7.78 -6.23 -25.22
N GLY A 108 -8.13 -6.18 -23.93
CA GLY A 108 -8.51 -7.34 -23.11
C GLY A 108 -7.35 -8.23 -22.66
N VAL A 109 -6.10 -7.81 -22.89
CA VAL A 109 -4.92 -8.58 -22.48
C VAL A 109 -4.59 -8.26 -21.01
N CYS A 110 -4.51 -9.30 -20.19
CA CYS A 110 -4.09 -9.20 -18.79
C CYS A 110 -2.60 -8.83 -18.68
N LEU A 111 -2.30 -7.86 -17.82
CA LEU A 111 -0.96 -7.41 -17.49
C LEU A 111 -0.29 -8.42 -16.55
N PRO A 112 0.76 -9.14 -16.99
CA PRO A 112 1.50 -10.01 -16.08
C PRO A 112 2.18 -9.14 -15.01
N THR A 113 1.99 -9.51 -13.74
CA THR A 113 2.46 -8.74 -12.59
C THR A 113 3.33 -9.62 -11.71
N ARG A 114 4.55 -9.14 -11.42
CA ARG A 114 5.47 -9.74 -10.45
C ARG A 114 5.72 -8.81 -9.28
N TYR A 115 5.82 -7.52 -9.56
CA TYR A 115 6.10 -6.47 -8.59
C TYR A 115 4.89 -5.57 -8.44
N VAL A 116 4.62 -5.21 -7.19
CA VAL A 116 3.63 -4.20 -6.81
C VAL A 116 4.36 -3.17 -5.96
N LYS A 117 4.26 -1.90 -6.33
CA LYS A 117 4.79 -0.77 -5.57
C LYS A 117 3.62 0.09 -5.10
N ILE A 118 3.59 0.38 -3.81
CA ILE A 118 2.66 1.33 -3.20
C ILE A 118 3.45 2.60 -2.90
N GLU A 119 2.94 3.75 -3.35
CA GLU A 119 3.56 5.05 -3.16
C GLU A 119 2.59 5.97 -2.40
N PRO A 120 2.83 6.26 -1.11
CA PRO A 120 2.08 7.27 -0.39
C PRO A 120 2.35 8.65 -0.97
N LEU A 121 1.30 9.46 -1.16
CA LEU A 121 1.39 10.83 -1.66
C LEU A 121 1.12 11.89 -0.58
N SER A 122 0.43 11.54 0.51
CA SER A 122 0.10 12.45 1.62
C SER A 122 -0.01 11.79 2.98
#